data_AF-D8SXF4-F1
#
_entry.id   AF-D8SXF4-F1
#
_cell.length_a   1.000
_cell.length_b   1.000
_cell.length_c   1.000
_cell.angle_alpha   90.00
_cell.angle_beta   90.00
_cell.angle_gamma   90.00
#
_symmetry.space_group_name_H-M   'P 1'
#
loop_
_entity.id
_entity.type
_entity.pdbx_description
1 polymer ?
#
loop_
_entity_poly.entity_id
_entity_poly.type
_entity_poly.pdbx_seq_one_letter_code
_entity_poly.pdbx_strand_id
1 'polypeptide(L)'
;MKGRCSKGKSCTFSHEEVPDTKLYLCKYFLTRCCLKGDECPFSHDTAKFPCKFFISLGFCKDGEKCKFSHAPVSKEEREKIIQRLEIE
;
A
#
# COMPACT_ATOMS: atom_id res chain seq x y z
N MET A 1 3.27 18.40 22.90
CA MET A 1 4.67 18.47 23.40
C MET A 1 5.50 17.39 22.72
N LYS A 2 6.50 17.73 21.90
CA LYS A 2 7.47 16.74 21.38
C LYS A 2 8.59 16.57 22.41
N GLY A 3 8.53 15.49 23.18
CA GLY A 3 9.55 15.15 24.17
C GLY A 3 10.77 14.54 23.50
N ARG A 4 11.95 15.12 23.72
CA ARG A 4 13.22 14.51 23.31
C ARG A 4 13.51 13.34 24.25
N CYS A 5 13.67 12.13 23.72
CA CYS A 5 14.04 10.98 24.51
C CYS A 5 15.48 11.16 25.06
N SER A 6 15.64 11.02 26.38
CA SER A 6 16.91 11.16 27.09
C SER A 6 17.89 10.00 26.84
N LYS A 7 17.42 8.89 26.25
CA LYS A 7 18.24 7.70 25.94
C LYS A 7 18.91 7.74 24.55
N GLY A 8 18.75 8.81 23.76
CA GLY A 8 19.45 8.94 22.47
C GLY A 8 19.34 7.70 21.57
N LYS A 9 20.48 7.21 21.04
CA LYS A 9 20.56 5.98 20.22
C LYS A 9 20.55 4.67 21.03
N SER A 10 20.62 4.72 22.36
CA SER A 10 20.59 3.55 23.26
C SER A 10 19.21 3.28 23.84
N CYS A 11 18.17 3.94 23.32
CA CYS A 11 16.80 3.63 23.66
C CYS A 11 16.39 2.31 23.01
N THR A 12 15.80 1.41 23.80
CA THR A 12 15.27 0.13 23.34
C THR A 12 13.94 0.26 22.59
N PHE A 13 13.35 1.46 22.59
CA PHE A 13 12.12 1.76 21.86
C PHE A 13 12.49 2.45 20.54
N SER A 14 11.80 2.06 19.45
CA SER A 14 12.04 2.63 18.13
C SER A 14 11.70 4.12 18.13
N HIS A 15 12.71 4.97 17.91
CA HIS A 15 12.55 6.42 17.74
C HIS A 15 12.33 6.83 16.29
N GLU A 16 12.46 5.88 15.37
CA GLU A 16 12.00 6.01 14.02
C GLU A 16 10.67 5.26 13.95
N GLU A 17 9.58 6.02 13.86
CA GLU A 17 8.40 5.52 13.15
C GLU A 17 8.85 5.37 11.71
N VAL A 18 9.55 4.29 11.38
CA VAL A 18 9.77 3.93 9.99
C VAL A 18 8.44 3.37 9.54
N PRO A 19 7.60 4.10 8.78
CA PRO A 19 6.43 3.49 8.19
C PRO A 19 6.92 2.26 7.43
N ASP A 20 6.32 1.11 7.69
CA ASP A 20 6.56 -0.10 6.92
C ASP A 20 6.07 0.20 5.49
N THR A 21 6.97 0.77 4.69
CA THR A 21 6.63 1.34 3.39
C THR A 21 6.31 0.25 2.39
N LYS A 22 6.66 -1.01 2.72
CA LYS A 22 6.23 -2.23 2.03
C LYS A 22 4.73 -2.49 2.18
N LEU A 23 4.02 -1.82 3.09
CA LEU A 23 2.56 -1.78 3.11
C LEU A 23 1.97 -0.96 1.97
N TYR A 24 2.76 -0.14 1.28
CA TYR A 24 2.31 0.71 0.18
C TYR A 24 2.91 0.26 -1.16
N LEU A 25 2.11 0.34 -2.21
CA LEU A 25 2.50 -0.07 -3.56
C LEU A 25 3.47 0.93 -4.18
N CYS A 26 4.51 0.41 -4.84
CA CYS A 26 5.45 1.23 -5.59
C CYS A 26 4.79 1.76 -6.87
N LYS A 27 4.49 3.07 -6.92
CA LYS A 27 3.94 3.71 -8.11
C LYS A 27 4.84 3.58 -9.36
N TYR A 28 6.16 3.56 -9.18
CA TYR A 28 7.12 3.42 -10.28
C TYR A 28 7.21 1.99 -10.81
N PHE A 29 6.88 0.99 -9.98
CA PHE A 29 6.80 -0.39 -10.42
C PHE A 29 5.63 -0.59 -11.38
N LEU A 30 4.49 0.06 -11.11
CA LEU A 30 3.32 0.02 -11.99
C LEU A 30 3.63 0.55 -13.40
N THR A 31 4.46 1.59 -13.50
CA THR A 31 4.89 2.17 -14.78
C THR A 31 6.14 1.50 -15.37
N ARG A 32 6.65 0.43 -14.73
CA ARG A 32 7.89 -0.28 -15.13
C ARG A 32 9.15 0.59 -15.11
N CYS A 33 9.16 1.67 -14.34
CA CYS A 33 10.30 2.60 -14.21
C CYS A 33 11.03 2.47 -12.85
N CYS A 34 10.69 1.48 -12.03
CA CYS A 34 11.39 1.28 -10.77
C CYS A 34 12.80 0.72 -11.02
N LEU A 35 13.82 1.45 -10.61
CA LEU A 35 15.24 1.05 -10.74
C LEU A 35 15.79 0.34 -9.49
N LYS A 36 15.03 0.35 -8.38
CA LYS A 36 15.50 -0.16 -7.08
C LYS A 36 15.34 -1.68 -6.93
N GLY A 37 14.68 -2.36 -7.87
CA GLY A 37 14.45 -3.80 -7.79
C GLY A 37 13.87 -4.22 -6.44
N ASP A 38 14.45 -5.25 -5.83
CA ASP A 38 14.03 -5.79 -4.53
C ASP A 38 14.37 -4.88 -3.35
N GLU A 39 15.37 -4.01 -3.50
CA GLU A 39 15.76 -2.97 -2.53
C GLU A 39 14.77 -1.80 -2.49
N CYS A 40 13.72 -1.83 -3.32
CA CYS A 40 12.69 -0.81 -3.27
C CYS A 40 11.96 -0.84 -1.91
N PRO A 41 11.87 0.27 -1.16
CA PRO A 41 11.18 0.27 0.14
C PRO A 41 9.66 0.07 0.01
N PHE A 42 9.09 0.26 -1.18
CA PHE A 42 7.68 0.03 -1.48
C PHE A 42 7.44 -1.38 -2.02
N SER A 43 6.22 -1.90 -1.89
CA SER A 43 5.87 -3.22 -2.42
C SER A 43 5.80 -3.23 -3.95
N HIS A 44 6.35 -4.28 -4.54
CA HIS A 44 6.18 -4.62 -5.97
C HIS A 44 5.17 -5.77 -6.16
N ASP A 45 4.63 -6.29 -5.06
CA ASP A 45 3.65 -7.36 -5.09
C ASP A 45 2.25 -6.73 -5.20
N THR A 46 1.79 -6.56 -6.43
CA THR A 46 0.46 -6.00 -6.72
C THR A 46 -0.67 -6.91 -6.27
N ALA A 47 -0.43 -8.22 -6.15
CA ALA A 47 -1.44 -9.19 -5.73
C ALA A 47 -1.82 -9.06 -4.25
N LYS A 48 -1.01 -8.38 -3.44
CA LYS A 48 -1.36 -8.01 -2.06
C LYS A 48 -2.36 -6.86 -1.95
N PHE A 49 -2.58 -6.13 -3.04
CA PHE A 49 -3.44 -4.95 -3.05
C PHE A 49 -4.77 -5.24 -3.75
N PRO A 50 -5.90 -4.80 -3.19
CA PRO A 50 -7.20 -5.02 -3.80
C PRO A 50 -7.36 -4.21 -5.10
N CYS A 51 -8.00 -4.83 -6.09
CA CYS A 51 -8.36 -4.17 -7.33
C CYS A 51 -9.49 -3.17 -7.07
N LYS A 52 -9.16 -1.88 -7.10
CA LYS A 52 -10.12 -0.81 -6.82
C LYS A 52 -11.38 -0.88 -7.68
N PHE A 53 -11.25 -1.20 -8.97
CA PHE A 53 -12.39 -1.33 -9.90
C PHE A 53 -13.27 -2.54 -9.59
N PHE A 54 -12.67 -3.70 -9.29
CA PHE A 54 -13.44 -4.88 -8.94
C PHE A 54 -14.21 -4.69 -7.62
N ILE A 55 -13.56 -4.05 -6.63
CA ILE A 55 -14.18 -3.80 -5.34
C ILE A 55 -15.27 -2.71 -5.42
N SER A 56 -15.08 -1.64 -6.20
CA SER A 56 -16.05 -0.55 -6.29
C SER A 56 -17.19 -0.81 -7.30
N LEU A 57 -16.86 -1.34 -8.49
CA LEU A 57 -17.82 -1.53 -9.58
C LEU A 57 -18.34 -2.98 -9.67
N GLY A 58 -17.72 -3.92 -8.95
CA GLY A 58 -18.03 -5.35 -9.08
C GLY A 58 -17.44 -6.01 -10.34
N PHE A 59 -16.78 -5.25 -11.22
CA PHE A 59 -16.15 -5.78 -12.43
C PHE A 59 -14.77 -5.16 -12.67
N CYS A 60 -13.88 -5.93 -13.30
CA CYS A 60 -12.57 -5.44 -13.75
C CYS A 60 -12.38 -5.80 -15.22
N LYS A 61 -12.02 -4.81 -16.04
CA LYS A 61 -11.75 -4.97 -17.47
C LYS A 61 -10.60 -5.94 -17.77
N ASP A 62 -9.65 -6.07 -16.85
CA ASP A 62 -8.49 -6.95 -17.01
C ASP A 62 -8.82 -8.42 -16.65
N GLY A 63 -9.99 -8.69 -16.07
CA GLY A 63 -10.44 -10.04 -15.72
C GLY A 63 -9.39 -10.82 -14.93
N GLU A 64 -9.10 -12.05 -15.35
CA GLU A 64 -8.07 -12.90 -14.73
C GLU A 64 -6.64 -12.43 -14.97
N LYS A 65 -6.42 -11.51 -15.92
CA LYS A 65 -5.10 -10.89 -16.16
C LYS A 65 -4.85 -9.69 -15.25
N CYS A 66 -5.80 -9.35 -14.36
CA CYS A 66 -5.61 -8.27 -13.41
C CYS A 66 -4.42 -8.56 -12.50
N LYS A 67 -3.56 -7.56 -12.32
CA LYS A 67 -2.37 -7.66 -11.46
C LYS A 67 -2.69 -7.48 -9.98
N PHE A 68 -3.90 -6.99 -9.68
CA PHE A 68 -4.40 -6.70 -8.34
C PHE A 68 -5.35 -7.81 -7.88
N SER A 69 -5.53 -7.92 -6.56
CA SER A 69 -6.39 -8.95 -5.97
C SER A 69 -7.88 -8.70 -6.22
N HIS A 70 -8.59 -9.73 -6.67
CA HIS A 70 -10.05 -9.79 -6.69
C HIS A 70 -10.64 -10.50 -5.47
N ALA A 71 -9.81 -10.82 -4.47
CA ALA A 71 -10.28 -11.43 -3.24
C ALA A 71 -11.26 -10.50 -2.51
N PRO A 72 -12.28 -11.04 -1.83
CA PRO A 72 -13.17 -10.24 -1.01
C PRO A 72 -12.39 -9.54 0.11
N VAL A 73 -12.64 -8.25 0.29
CA VAL A 73 -12.10 -7.44 1.39
C VAL A 73 -13.17 -7.20 2.46
N SER A 74 -12.75 -6.74 3.64
CA SER A 74 -13.69 -6.35 4.70
C SER A 74 -14.58 -5.18 4.23
N LYS A 75 -15.75 -5.02 4.88
CA LYS A 75 -16.66 -3.90 4.59
C LYS A 75 -15.96 -2.55 4.77
N GLU A 76 -15.21 -2.39 5.85
CA GLU A 76 -14.46 -1.16 6.13
C GLU A 76 -13.43 -0.85 5.05
N GLU A 77 -12.68 -1.86 4.58
CA GLU A 77 -11.67 -1.66 3.53
C GLU A 77 -12.32 -1.31 2.19
N ARG A 78 -13.45 -1.95 1.86
CA ARG A 78 -14.25 -1.60 0.68
C ARG A 78 -14.71 -0.14 0.72
N GLU A 79 -15.25 0.30 1.85
CA GLU A 79 -15.72 1.68 2.02
C GLU A 79 -14.58 2.69 1.86
N LYS A 80 -13.40 2.43 2.46
CA LYS A 80 -12.21 3.27 2.28
C LYS A 80 -11.77 3.37 0.82
N ILE A 81 -11.80 2.25 0.08
CA ILE A 81 -11.44 2.22 -1.34
C ILE A 81 -12.42 3.05 -2.17
N ILE A 82 -13.72 2.93 -1.90
CA ILE A 82 -14.77 3.68 -2.61
C ILE A 82 -14.65 5.18 -2.30
N GLN A 83 -14.53 5.55 -1.02
CA GLN A 83 -14.40 6.94 -0.59
C GLN A 83 -13.21 7.65 -1.25
N ARG A 84 -12.09 6.93 -1.43
CA ARG A 84 -10.90 7.49 -2.08
C ARG A 84 -11.12 7.78 -3.57
N LEU A 85 -11.97 7.02 -4.25
CA LEU A 85 -12.27 7.21 -5.68
C LEU A 85 -13.22 8.38 -5.94
N GLU A 86 -14.04 8.76 -4.96
CA GLU A 86 -14.98 9.89 -5.08
C GLU A 86 -14.30 11.26 -4.93
N ILE A 87 -13.04 11.28 -4.48
CA ILE A 87 -12.24 12.50 -4.24
C ILE A 87 -11.22 12.74 -5.39
N GLU A 88 -11.08 11.80 -6.34
CA GLU A 88 -10.19 11.88 -7.51
C GLU A 88 -10.88 12.43 -8.78
#